data_AF-M0IBP0-F1
#
_entry.id   AF-M0IBP0-F1
#
_cell.length_a   1.000
_cell.length_b   1.000
_cell.length_c   1.000
_cell.angle_alpha   90.00
_cell.angle_beta   90.00
_cell.angle_gamma   90.00
#
_symmetry.space_group_name_H-M   'P 1'
#
loop_
_entity.id
_entity.type
_entity.pdbx_description
1 polymer ?
#
loop_
_entity_poly.entity_id
_entity_poly.type
_entity_poly.pdbx_seq_one_letter_code
_entity_poly.pdbx_strand_id
1 'polypeptide(L)' 'MSLRAIVTDKAFRYLVLTGAGVAVANLVTTYLKNGQVDVAGSVIQFTIVGVIAVPLVGYWNFMDRRAERE' A
#
# COMPACT_ATOMS: atom_id res chain seq x y z
N MET A 1 15.39 -11.24 -1.07
CA MET A 1 14.95 -10.32 0.00
C MET A 1 13.85 -11.03 0.79
N SER A 2 13.92 -11.11 2.12
CA SER A 2 12.85 -11.80 2.89
C SER A 2 11.62 -10.88 3.01
N LEU A 3 10.41 -11.46 3.05
CA LEU A 3 9.16 -10.72 3.29
C LEU A 3 9.24 -9.82 4.54
N ARG A 4 9.92 -10.31 5.58
CA ARG A 4 10.17 -9.54 6.82
C ARG A 4 10.97 -8.26 6.55
N ALA A 5 11.99 -8.31 5.68
CA ALA A 5 12.77 -7.12 5.34
C ALA A 5 11.93 -6.07 4.60
N ILE A 6 11.04 -6.50 3.71
CA ILE A 6 10.11 -5.60 2.99
C ILE A 6 9.14 -4.94 3.97
N VAL A 7 8.56 -5.70 4.89
CA VAL A 7 7.57 -5.15 5.86
C VAL A 7 8.22 -4.17 6.85
N THR A 8 9.53 -4.29 7.09
CA THR A 8 10.29 -3.42 7.98
C THR A 8 10.86 -2.19 7.26
N ASP A 9 10.76 -2.15 5.93
CA ASP A 9 11.27 -1.07 5.09
C ASP A 9 10.46 0.21 5.29
N LYS A 10 11.14 1.36 5.46
CA LYS A 10 10.47 2.66 5.64
C LYS A 10 9.63 3.02 4.41
N ALA A 11 10.10 2.74 3.20
CA ALA A 11 9.37 3.01 1.96
C ALA A 11 8.09 2.17 1.90
N PHE A 12 8.17 0.88 2.27
CA PHE A 12 6.98 0.03 2.40
C PHE A 12 6.01 0.60 3.43
N ARG A 13 6.51 1.03 4.59
CA ARG A 13 5.68 1.60 5.65
C ARG A 13 4.97 2.88 5.21
N TYR A 14 5.64 3.77 4.48
CA TYR A 14 5.02 4.96 3.88
C TYR A 14 3.99 4.60 2.81
N LEU A 15 4.27 3.61 1.96
CA LEU A 15 3.33 3.12 0.95
C LEU A 15 2.07 2.54 1.59
N VAL A 16 2.22 1.73 2.63
CA VAL A 16 1.09 1.16 3.37
C VAL A 16 0.33 2.26 4.12
N LEU A 17 1.00 3.23 4.74
CA LEU A 17 0.33 4.35 5.41
C LEU A 17 -0.45 5.23 4.43
N THR A 18 0.13 5.51 3.26
CA THR A 18 -0.53 6.29 2.21
C THR A 18 -1.72 5.52 1.64
N GLY A 19 -1.54 4.21 1.40
CA GLY A 19 -2.60 3.30 1.00
C GLY A 19 -3.75 3.21 2.00
N ALA A 20 -3.43 3.08 3.29
CA ALA A 20 -4.40 3.10 4.38
C ALA A 20 -5.12 4.44 4.46
N GLY A 21 -4.40 5.56 4.33
CA GLY A 21 -4.98 6.90 4.31
C GLY A 21 -5.98 7.10 3.17
N VAL A 22 -5.64 6.64 1.96
CA VAL A 22 -6.54 6.68 0.80
C VAL A 22 -7.77 5.79 1.02
N ALA A 23 -7.61 4.60 1.60
CA ALA A 23 -8.73 3.73 1.92
C ALA A 23 -9.69 4.38 2.94
N VAL A 24 -9.15 4.98 4.01
CA VAL A 24 -9.94 5.73 5.00
C VAL A 24 -10.66 6.91 4.36
N ALA A 25 -9.96 7.68 3.51
CA ALA A 25 -10.57 8.80 2.79
C ALA A 25 -11.72 8.35 1.90
N ASN A 26 -11.56 7.24 1.15
CA ASN A 26 -12.63 6.68 0.34
C ASN A 26 -13.81 6.21 1.19
N LEU A 27 -13.55 5.59 2.33
CA LEU A 27 -14.58 5.08 3.24
C LEU A 27 -15.40 6.25 3.83
N VAL A 28 -14.74 7.32 4.27
CA VAL A 28 -15.39 8.57 4.71
C VAL A 28 -16.17 9.22 3.58
N THR A 29 -15.60 9.31 2.38
CA THR A 29 -16.26 9.93 1.23
C THR A 29 -17.51 9.15 0.82
N THR A 30 -17.44 7.82 0.84
CA THR A 30 -18.56 6.93 0.51
C THR A 30 -19.67 7.05 1.55
N TYR A 31 -19.30 7.11 2.84
CA TYR A 31 -20.24 7.35 3.92
C TYR A 31 -20.95 8.70 3.78
N LEU A 32 -20.21 9.78 3.52
CA LEU A 32 -20.78 11.12 3.32
C LEU A 32 -21.71 11.18 2.10
N LYS A 33 -21.39 10.44 1.04
CA LYS A 33 -22.13 10.51 -0.22
C LYS A 33 -23.37 9.61 -0.25
N ASN A 34 -23.29 8.43 0.37
CA ASN A 34 -24.32 7.39 0.25
C ASN A 34 -25.02 7.07 1.59
N GLY A 35 -24.55 7.62 2.72
CA GLY A 35 -25.07 7.30 4.06
C GLY A 35 -24.77 5.86 4.52
N GLN A 36 -24.00 5.10 3.74
CA GLN A 36 -23.68 3.70 3.95
C GLN A 36 -22.16 3.50 3.92
N VAL A 37 -21.67 2.61 4.78
CA VAL A 37 -20.27 2.23 4.82
C VAL A 37 -20.08 0.96 3.98
N ASP A 38 -19.43 1.08 2.83
CA ASP A 38 -19.01 -0.09 2.04
C ASP A 38 -17.70 -0.67 2.60
N VAL A 39 -17.86 -1.50 3.63
CA VAL A 39 -16.75 -2.19 4.29
C VAL A 39 -16.09 -3.20 3.35
N ALA A 40 -16.87 -3.89 2.51
CA ALA A 40 -16.36 -4.90 1.60
C ALA A 40 -15.48 -4.27 0.50
N GLY A 41 -15.97 -3.18 -0.13
CA GLY A 41 -15.19 -2.41 -1.10
C GLY A 41 -13.90 -1.85 -0.49
N SER A 42 -13.97 -1.36 0.75
CA SER A 42 -12.79 -0.84 1.47
C SER A 42 -11.74 -1.92 1.76
N VAL A 43 -12.17 -3.12 2.15
CA VAL A 43 -11.27 -4.27 2.38
C VAL A 43 -10.63 -4.76 1.08
N ILE A 44 -11.40 -4.83 0.00
CA ILE A 44 -10.88 -5.21 -1.33
C ILE A 44 -9.86 -4.17 -1.80
N GLN A 45 -10.16 -2.88 -1.67
CA GLN A 45 -9.24 -1.81 -2.03
C GLN A 45 -7.94 -1.89 -1.22
N PHE A 46 -8.02 -2.07 0.09
CA PHE A 46 -6.84 -2.23 0.94
C PHE A 46 -6.00 -3.45 0.53
N THR A 47 -6.65 -4.56 0.21
CA THR A 47 -5.99 -5.78 -0.25
C THR A 47 -5.25 -5.55 -1.57
N ILE A 48 -5.90 -4.92 -2.55
CA ILE A 48 -5.28 -4.59 -3.85
C ILE A 48 -4.06 -3.69 -3.66
N VAL A 49 -4.18 -2.65 -2.82
CA VAL A 49 -3.06 -1.75 -2.52
C VAL A 49 -1.89 -2.52 -1.89
N GLY A 50 -2.15 -3.41 -0.94
CA GLY A 50 -1.12 -4.27 -0.35
C GLY A 50 -0.43 -5.16 -1.39
N VAL A 51 -1.21 -5.81 -2.26
CA VAL A 51 -0.69 -6.67 -3.33
C VAL A 51 0.16 -5.92 -4.35
N ILE A 52 -0.16 -4.65 -4.64
CA ILE A 52 0.65 -3.80 -5.55
C ILE A 52 1.87 -3.22 -4.84
N ALA A 53 1.74 -2.81 -3.57
CA ALA A 53 2.83 -2.17 -2.82
C ALA A 53 4.02 -3.12 -2.60
N VAL A 54 3.77 -4.40 -2.31
CA VAL A 54 4.82 -5.41 -2.08
C VAL A 54 5.79 -5.54 -3.28
N PRO A 55 5.34 -5.84 -4.50
CA PRO A 55 6.21 -5.95 -5.66
C PRO A 55 6.82 -4.60 -6.07
N LEU A 56 6.11 -3.48 -5.87
CA LEU A 56 6.63 -2.15 -6.20
C LEU A 56 7.86 -1.81 -5.34
N VAL A 57 7.78 -2.07 -4.03
CA VAL A 57 8.92 -1.87 -3.11
C VAL A 57 10.03 -2.87 -3.40
N GLY A 58 9.68 -4.14 -3.70
CA GLY A 58 10.65 -5.15 -4.11
C GLY A 58 11.43 -4.74 -5.37
N TYR A 59 10.74 -4.17 -6.36
CA TYR A 59 11.32 -3.67 -7.59
C TYR A 59 12.22 -2.46 -7.36
N TRP A 60 11.75 -1.48 -6.57
CA TRP A 60 12.56 -0.30 -6.23
C TRP A 60 13.86 -0.67 -5.53
N ASN A 61 13.79 -1.55 -4.52
CA ASN A 61 14.96 -2.05 -3.80
C ASN A 61 15.91 -2.90 -4.68
N PHE A 62 15.39 -3.49 -5.76
CA PHE A 62 16.21 -4.19 -6.75
C PHE A 62 16.94 -3.21 -7.66
N MET A 63 16.25 -2.17 -8.12
CA MET A 63 16.82 -1.11 -8.96
C MET A 63 17.87 -0.29 -8.20
N ASP A 64 17.63 0.04 -6.94
CA ASP A 64 18.58 0.79 -6.10
C ASP A 64 19.90 0.02 -5.92
N ARG A 65 19.80 -1.28 -5.61
CA ARG A 65 20.95 -2.18 -5.54
C ARG A 65 21.67 -2.42 -6.87
N ARG A 66 20.98 -2.21 -7.99
CA ARG A 66 21.58 -2.30 -9.32
C ARG A 66 22.34 -1.01 -9.63
N ALA A 67 21.78 0.14 -9.26
CA ALA A 67 22.42 1.45 -9.42
C ALA A 67 23.69 1.60 -8.57
N GLU A 68 23.77 1.01 -7.38
CA GLU A 68 24.99 1.03 -6.54
C GLU A 68 26.11 0.11 -7.06
N ARG A 69 25.82 -0.81 -7.99
CA ARG A 69 26.79 -1.76 -8.54
C ARG A 69 27.38 -1.34 -9.88
N GLU A 70 26.81 -0.32 -10.51
CA GLU A 70 27.34 0.35 -11.70
C GLU A 70 28.18 1.57 -11.27
#